data_AF-A0A2D6EX36-F1
#
_entry.id   AF-A0A2D6EX36-F1
#
_cell.length_a   1.000
_cell.length_b   1.000
_cell.length_c   1.000
_cell.angle_alpha   90.00
_cell.angle_beta   90.00
_cell.angle_gamma   90.00
#
_symmetry.space_group_name_H-M   'P 1'
#
loop_
_entity.id
_entity.type
_entity.pdbx_description
1 polymer ?
#
loop_
_entity_poly.entity_id
_entity_poly.type
_entity_poly.pdbx_seq_one_letter_code
_entity_poly.pdbx_strand_id
1 'polypeptide(L)'
;MTQAFKKALQVVRVSFEAARRTGLAGEEGSFTKFEEQRADANRKAYWSAIERLQQAAASMPDAEVQSLVEALQQAKDADKIASTLMELGQVQMAEPIITESPDFTVPGISEQVEADKAEIDICFSHGAYRSSVILCGRVLEAALHRKYFEATGKDLLEKAPGMGLGNLIGKMAEANITIDPGLGNQIHLINQVRIHSVHQKQEPFYPTKEQARAIMLYTFDVIRKLFS
;
A
#
# COMPACT_ATOMS: atom_id res chain seq x y z
N MET A 1 -4.53 -1.06 -7.88
CA MET A 1 -5.36 -1.21 -9.11
C MET A 1 -4.61 -0.52 -10.22
N THR A 2 -4.34 -1.19 -11.34
CA THR A 2 -3.58 -0.58 -12.43
C THR A 2 -4.35 0.60 -13.04
N GLN A 3 -3.65 1.61 -13.58
CA GLN A 3 -4.29 2.74 -14.25
C GLN A 3 -5.12 2.28 -15.45
N ALA A 4 -4.67 1.23 -16.15
CA ALA A 4 -5.39 0.60 -17.24
C ALA A 4 -6.74 0.03 -16.78
N PHE A 5 -6.77 -0.70 -15.66
CA PHE A 5 -8.01 -1.25 -15.10
C PHE A 5 -8.97 -0.15 -14.64
N LYS A 6 -8.48 0.88 -13.92
CA LYS A 6 -9.31 2.03 -13.52
C LYS A 6 -9.99 2.70 -14.73
N LYS A 7 -9.22 2.89 -15.81
CA LYS A 7 -9.73 3.47 -17.05
C LYS A 7 -10.77 2.56 -17.72
N ALA A 8 -10.52 1.25 -17.76
CA ALA A 8 -11.46 0.28 -18.31
C ALA A 8 -12.78 0.26 -17.51
N LEU A 9 -12.70 0.22 -16.17
CA LEU A 9 -13.87 0.23 -15.28
C LEU A 9 -14.72 1.50 -15.49
N GLN A 10 -14.07 2.66 -15.63
CA GLN A 10 -14.77 3.91 -15.93
C GLN A 10 -15.52 3.87 -17.27
N VAL A 11 -14.92 3.29 -18.30
CA VAL A 11 -15.56 3.13 -19.62
C VAL A 11 -16.76 2.19 -19.53
N VAL A 12 -16.67 1.11 -18.76
CA VAL A 12 -17.81 0.20 -18.53
C VAL A 12 -18.95 0.93 -17.84
N ARG A 13 -18.68 1.71 -16.79
CA ARG A 13 -19.71 2.49 -16.08
C ARG A 13 -20.47 3.44 -16.99
N VAL A 14 -19.75 4.22 -17.81
CA VAL A 14 -20.36 5.15 -18.77
C VAL A 14 -21.18 4.40 -19.81
N SER A 15 -20.66 3.29 -20.35
CA SER A 15 -21.35 2.50 -21.38
C SER A 15 -22.60 1.80 -20.83
N PHE A 16 -22.52 1.30 -19.59
CA PHE A 16 -23.66 0.71 -18.87
C PHE A 16 -24.78 1.73 -18.66
N GLU A 17 -24.47 2.95 -18.19
CA GLU A 17 -25.48 3.98 -18.01
C GLU A 17 -26.16 4.38 -19.33
N ALA A 18 -25.39 4.50 -20.41
CA ALA A 18 -25.92 4.81 -21.74
C ALA A 18 -26.86 3.71 -22.23
N ALA A 19 -26.46 2.45 -22.06
CA ALA A 19 -27.21 1.30 -22.52
C ALA A 19 -28.43 1.00 -21.63
N ARG A 20 -28.36 1.26 -20.32
CA ARG A 20 -29.50 1.20 -19.38
C ARG A 20 -30.61 2.19 -19.78
N ARG A 21 -30.26 3.43 -20.15
CA ARG A 21 -31.23 4.45 -20.58
C ARG A 21 -31.98 4.08 -21.86
N THR A 22 -31.38 3.23 -22.71
CA THR A 22 -31.94 2.83 -24.01
C THR A 22 -32.47 1.40 -24.02
N GLY A 23 -32.59 0.73 -22.87
CA GLY A 23 -33.07 -0.66 -22.80
C GLY A 23 -31.94 -1.69 -22.94
N LEU A 24 -31.21 -1.92 -21.85
CA LEU A 24 -30.18 -2.96 -21.78
C LEU A 24 -30.81 -4.36 -21.85
N ALA A 25 -31.97 -4.53 -21.23
CA ALA A 25 -32.67 -5.80 -21.03
C ALA A 25 -33.95 -5.89 -21.87
N GLY A 26 -33.86 -5.71 -23.19
CA GLY A 26 -34.90 -6.15 -24.14
C GLY A 26 -36.36 -5.80 -23.80
N GLU A 27 -36.62 -4.71 -23.06
CA GLU A 27 -37.99 -4.33 -22.71
C GLU A 27 -38.73 -4.03 -24.01
N GLU A 28 -39.77 -4.81 -24.29
CA GLU A 28 -40.58 -4.77 -25.50
C GLU A 28 -41.43 -3.48 -25.55
N GLY A 29 -40.76 -2.34 -25.70
CA GLY A 29 -41.36 -1.08 -26.08
C GLY A 29 -41.44 -0.96 -27.60
N SER A 30 -42.51 -0.34 -28.11
CA SER A 30 -42.63 0.04 -29.52
C SER A 30 -41.64 1.16 -29.84
N PHE A 31 -40.41 0.80 -30.18
CA PHE A 31 -39.38 1.75 -30.58
C PHE A 31 -39.51 2.18 -32.05
N THR A 32 -39.10 3.40 -32.34
CA THR A 32 -38.82 3.78 -33.74
C THR A 32 -37.51 3.14 -34.20
N LYS A 33 -37.35 2.86 -35.51
CA LYS A 33 -36.12 2.23 -36.07
C LYS A 33 -34.80 2.90 -35.63
N PHE A 34 -34.81 4.20 -35.36
CA PHE A 34 -33.64 4.94 -34.91
C PHE A 34 -33.28 4.64 -33.45
N GLU A 35 -34.27 4.51 -32.58
CA GLU A 35 -34.07 4.18 -31.16
C GLU A 35 -33.57 2.75 -31.00
N GLU A 36 -34.07 1.81 -31.81
CA GLU A 36 -33.57 0.44 -31.85
C GLU A 36 -32.09 0.37 -32.23
N GLN A 37 -31.69 1.11 -33.28
CA GLN A 37 -30.29 1.20 -33.72
C GLN A 37 -29.40 1.80 -32.63
N ARG A 38 -29.87 2.85 -31.95
CA ARG A 38 -29.14 3.48 -30.85
C ARG A 38 -29.00 2.55 -29.65
N ALA A 39 -30.06 1.83 -29.28
CA ALA A 39 -30.04 0.84 -28.22
C ALA A 39 -29.05 -0.30 -28.53
N ASP A 40 -29.07 -0.81 -29.75
CA ASP A 40 -28.13 -1.84 -30.20
C ASP A 40 -26.68 -1.36 -30.16
N ALA A 41 -26.41 -0.13 -30.64
CA ALA A 41 -25.08 0.47 -30.58
C ALA A 41 -24.57 0.62 -29.13
N ASN A 42 -25.42 1.09 -28.22
CA ASN A 42 -25.08 1.21 -26.81
C ASN A 42 -24.81 -0.15 -26.15
N ARG A 43 -25.62 -1.18 -26.46
CA ARG A 43 -25.39 -2.55 -25.96
C ARG A 43 -24.04 -3.10 -26.45
N LYS A 44 -23.73 -2.94 -27.74
CA LYS A 44 -22.43 -3.35 -28.31
C LYS A 44 -21.26 -2.62 -27.65
N ALA A 45 -21.40 -1.32 -27.41
CA ALA A 45 -20.38 -0.53 -26.73
C ALA A 45 -20.14 -1.02 -25.29
N TYR A 46 -21.21 -1.34 -24.56
CA TYR A 46 -21.13 -1.92 -23.20
C TYR A 46 -20.39 -3.26 -23.18
N TRP A 47 -20.77 -4.21 -24.05
CA TRP A 47 -20.10 -5.52 -24.09
C TRP A 47 -18.62 -5.41 -24.50
N SER A 48 -18.29 -4.54 -25.46
CA SER A 48 -16.89 -4.26 -25.81
C SER A 48 -16.11 -3.63 -24.65
N ALA A 49 -16.77 -2.80 -23.82
CA ALA A 49 -16.13 -2.26 -22.62
C ALA A 49 -15.83 -3.35 -21.59
N ILE A 50 -16.73 -4.32 -21.41
CA ILE A 50 -16.52 -5.48 -20.53
C ILE A 50 -15.35 -6.34 -20.98
N GLU A 51 -15.23 -6.63 -22.28
CA GLU A 51 -14.09 -7.39 -22.83
C GLU A 51 -12.75 -6.70 -22.50
N ARG A 52 -12.68 -5.37 -22.63
CA ARG A 52 -11.49 -4.60 -22.26
C ARG A 52 -11.21 -4.65 -20.76
N LEU A 53 -12.26 -4.61 -19.93
CA LEU A 53 -12.12 -4.76 -18.49
C LEU A 53 -11.55 -6.14 -18.14
N GLN A 54 -12.01 -7.20 -18.80
CA GLN A 54 -11.49 -8.56 -18.63
C GLN A 54 -10.03 -8.69 -19.04
N GLN A 55 -9.63 -8.11 -20.18
CA GLN A 55 -8.23 -8.09 -20.60
C GLN A 55 -7.35 -7.37 -19.59
N ALA A 56 -7.83 -6.24 -19.02
CA ALA A 56 -7.12 -5.55 -17.96
C ALA A 56 -7.04 -6.40 -16.67
N ALA A 57 -8.14 -7.07 -16.30
CA ALA A 57 -8.23 -7.93 -15.12
C ALA A 57 -7.32 -9.17 -15.20
N ALA A 58 -7.14 -9.75 -16.39
CA ALA A 58 -6.30 -10.93 -16.58
C ALA A 58 -4.82 -10.69 -16.22
N SER A 59 -4.38 -9.43 -16.25
CA SER A 59 -3.03 -9.04 -15.84
C SER A 59 -2.89 -8.82 -14.33
N MET A 60 -3.98 -8.97 -13.57
CA MET A 60 -4.03 -8.69 -12.14
C MET A 60 -4.04 -10.00 -11.34
N PRO A 61 -3.23 -10.10 -10.25
CA PRO A 61 -3.12 -11.32 -9.45
C PRO A 61 -4.28 -11.53 -8.47
N ASP A 62 -5.25 -10.61 -8.42
CA ASP A 62 -6.28 -10.61 -7.40
C ASP A 62 -7.52 -11.42 -7.82
N ALA A 63 -7.79 -12.48 -7.05
CA ALA A 63 -8.89 -13.41 -7.31
C ALA A 63 -10.28 -12.78 -7.11
N GLU A 64 -10.42 -11.79 -6.21
CA GLU A 64 -11.69 -11.09 -5.99
C GLU A 64 -12.04 -10.25 -7.21
N VAL A 65 -11.07 -9.52 -7.77
CA VAL A 65 -11.27 -8.75 -9.01
C VAL A 65 -11.65 -9.67 -10.18
N GLN A 66 -10.97 -10.81 -10.33
CA GLN A 66 -11.28 -11.78 -11.39
C GLN A 66 -12.71 -12.32 -11.24
N SER A 67 -13.08 -12.75 -10.03
CA SER A 67 -14.42 -13.25 -9.71
C SER A 67 -15.52 -12.22 -10.00
N LEU A 68 -15.30 -10.95 -9.62
CA LEU A 68 -16.27 -9.87 -9.88
C LEU A 68 -16.40 -9.53 -11.36
N VAL A 69 -15.30 -9.57 -12.13
CA VAL A 69 -15.35 -9.35 -13.58
C VAL A 69 -16.07 -10.49 -14.30
N GLU A 70 -15.88 -11.73 -13.87
CA GLU A 70 -16.64 -12.89 -14.37
C GLU A 70 -18.13 -12.78 -14.01
N ALA A 71 -18.46 -12.39 -12.78
CA ALA A 71 -19.83 -12.16 -12.35
C ALA A 71 -20.51 -11.07 -13.20
N LEU A 72 -19.77 -10.01 -13.54
CA LEU A 72 -20.25 -8.92 -14.39
C LEU A 72 -20.56 -9.40 -15.82
N GLN A 73 -19.76 -10.32 -16.38
CA GLN A 73 -20.01 -10.91 -17.70
C GLN A 73 -21.28 -11.77 -17.75
N GLN A 74 -21.53 -12.51 -16.68
CA GLN A 74 -22.67 -13.41 -16.61
C GLN A 74 -23.97 -12.70 -16.21
N ALA A 75 -23.88 -11.48 -15.69
CA ALA A 75 -25.04 -10.71 -15.27
C ALA A 75 -25.86 -10.24 -16.48
N LYS A 76 -27.13 -10.67 -16.51
CA LYS A 76 -28.13 -10.20 -17.48
C LYS A 76 -29.05 -9.13 -16.91
N ASP A 77 -29.11 -9.08 -15.58
CA ASP A 77 -29.95 -8.16 -14.81
C ASP A 77 -29.21 -6.85 -14.54
N ALA A 78 -29.89 -5.72 -14.76
CA ALA A 78 -29.28 -4.40 -14.65
C ALA A 78 -28.90 -4.06 -13.20
N ASP A 79 -29.67 -4.50 -12.21
CA ASP A 79 -29.38 -4.22 -10.80
C ASP A 79 -28.15 -5.02 -10.34
N LYS A 80 -28.05 -6.29 -10.77
CA LYS A 80 -26.85 -7.10 -10.54
C LYS A 80 -25.60 -6.52 -11.19
N ILE A 81 -25.73 -6.00 -12.43
CA ILE A 81 -24.62 -5.31 -13.09
C ILE A 81 -24.20 -4.07 -12.27
N ALA A 82 -25.17 -3.27 -11.82
CA ALA A 82 -24.91 -2.07 -11.05
C ALA A 82 -24.23 -2.37 -9.71
N SER A 83 -24.69 -3.40 -8.98
CA SER A 83 -24.09 -3.80 -7.70
C SER A 83 -22.65 -4.31 -7.90
N THR A 84 -22.40 -5.16 -8.89
CA THR A 84 -21.05 -5.65 -9.20
C THR A 84 -20.10 -4.52 -9.62
N LEU A 85 -20.58 -3.53 -10.39
CA LEU A 85 -19.78 -2.34 -10.73
C LEU A 85 -19.48 -1.43 -9.52
N MET A 86 -20.36 -1.43 -8.52
CA MET A 86 -20.13 -0.74 -7.25
C MET A 86 -19.06 -1.47 -6.44
N GLU A 87 -19.19 -2.78 -6.26
CA GLU A 87 -18.22 -3.65 -5.59
C GLU A 87 -16.83 -3.53 -6.23
N LEU A 88 -16.72 -3.67 -7.56
CA LEU A 88 -15.48 -3.47 -8.31
C LEU A 88 -14.82 -2.10 -8.07
N GLY A 89 -15.63 -1.06 -7.81
CA GLY A 89 -15.12 0.26 -7.48
C GLY A 89 -14.65 0.42 -6.04
N GLN A 90 -15.11 -0.47 -5.16
CA GLN A 90 -14.74 -0.52 -3.75
C GLN A 90 -13.57 -1.45 -3.48
N VAL A 91 -13.25 -2.39 -4.39
CA VAL A 91 -12.07 -3.26 -4.25
C VAL A 91 -10.82 -2.40 -4.11
N GLN A 92 -10.34 -2.31 -2.88
CA GLN A 92 -9.03 -1.76 -2.57
C GLN A 92 -8.01 -2.81 -2.97
N MET A 93 -7.59 -2.72 -4.23
CA MET A 93 -6.37 -3.38 -4.65
C MET A 93 -5.23 -2.88 -3.78
N ALA A 94 -4.70 -3.76 -2.92
CA ALA A 94 -3.36 -3.61 -2.39
C ALA A 94 -2.48 -3.28 -3.60
N GLU A 95 -1.94 -2.07 -3.64
CA GLU A 95 -0.93 -1.79 -4.65
C GLU A 95 0.18 -2.82 -4.42
N PRO A 96 0.68 -3.46 -5.50
CA PRO A 96 1.82 -4.35 -5.34
C PRO A 96 2.88 -3.53 -4.60
N ILE A 97 3.21 -3.99 -3.40
CA ILE A 97 4.22 -3.36 -2.57
C ILE A 97 5.51 -3.63 -3.34
N ILE A 98 5.91 -2.69 -4.21
CA ILE A 98 7.24 -2.72 -4.81
C ILE A 98 8.17 -2.22 -3.71
N THR A 99 8.31 -3.04 -2.69
CA THR A 99 9.47 -3.08 -1.81
C THR A 99 10.29 -4.25 -2.32
N GLU A 100 11.14 -4.01 -3.32
CA GLU A 100 12.43 -4.71 -3.31
C GLU A 100 13.16 -4.20 -2.06
N SER A 101 12.70 -4.66 -0.89
CA SER A 101 13.39 -4.41 0.35
C SER A 101 14.73 -5.10 0.22
N PRO A 102 15.84 -4.41 0.52
CA PRO A 102 17.13 -5.06 0.52
C PRO A 102 17.07 -6.31 1.39
N ASP A 103 17.63 -7.42 0.88
CA ASP A 103 17.77 -8.62 1.68
C ASP A 103 18.84 -8.38 2.76
N PHE A 104 18.47 -8.63 4.01
CA PHE A 104 19.37 -8.53 5.16
C PHE A 104 18.85 -9.38 6.31
N THR A 105 19.78 -9.90 7.09
CA THR A 105 19.50 -10.64 8.32
C THR A 105 20.12 -9.93 9.51
N VAL A 106 19.41 -9.89 10.64
CA VAL A 106 19.94 -9.30 11.88
C VAL A 106 20.15 -10.41 12.91
N PRO A 107 21.39 -10.88 13.12
CA PRO A 107 21.66 -12.05 13.95
C PRO A 107 21.05 -11.93 15.35
N GLY A 108 20.32 -12.96 15.77
CA GLY A 108 19.68 -13.04 17.09
C GLY A 108 18.32 -12.35 17.20
N ILE A 109 17.91 -11.52 16.24
CA ILE A 109 16.59 -10.85 16.23
C ILE A 109 15.88 -10.90 14.87
N SER A 110 16.30 -11.77 13.94
CA SER A 110 15.73 -11.86 12.59
C SER A 110 14.22 -12.07 12.61
N GLU A 111 13.70 -12.97 13.44
CA GLU A 111 12.24 -13.23 13.52
C GLU A 111 11.45 -11.99 13.92
N GLN A 112 11.94 -11.21 14.89
CA GLN A 112 11.32 -9.95 15.30
C GLN A 112 11.36 -8.91 14.18
N VAL A 113 12.50 -8.79 13.48
CA VAL A 113 12.68 -7.85 12.37
C VAL A 113 11.77 -8.20 11.20
N GLU A 114 11.65 -9.49 10.85
CA GLU A 114 10.77 -9.94 9.77
C GLU A 114 9.29 -9.77 10.12
N ALA A 115 8.90 -10.01 11.37
CA ALA A 115 7.54 -9.72 11.83
C ALA A 115 7.22 -8.22 11.73
N ASP A 116 8.12 -7.35 12.19
CA ASP A 116 7.92 -5.90 12.10
C ASP A 116 7.95 -5.41 10.64
N LYS A 117 8.77 -6.01 9.74
CA LYS A 117 8.75 -5.74 8.29
C LYS A 117 7.39 -6.06 7.67
N ALA A 118 6.85 -7.26 7.96
CA ALA A 118 5.54 -7.65 7.46
C ALA A 118 4.45 -6.68 7.93
N GLU A 119 4.50 -6.24 9.19
CA GLU A 119 3.56 -5.25 9.72
C GLU A 119 3.71 -3.86 9.06
N ILE A 120 4.94 -3.43 8.76
CA ILE A 120 5.21 -2.20 8.00
C ILE A 120 4.51 -2.25 6.64
N ASP A 121 4.62 -3.37 5.94
CA ASP A 121 4.04 -3.60 4.61
C ASP A 121 2.50 -3.64 4.65
N ILE A 122 1.92 -4.28 5.67
CA ILE A 122 0.47 -4.25 5.93
C ILE A 122 0.00 -2.81 6.18
N CYS A 123 0.66 -2.08 7.07
CA CYS A 123 0.30 -0.69 7.36
C CYS A 123 0.41 0.19 6.10
N PHE A 124 1.47 0.02 5.32
CA PHE A 124 1.73 0.84 4.14
C PHE A 124 0.68 0.59 3.05
N SER A 125 0.34 -0.68 2.80
CA SER A 125 -0.66 -1.08 1.79
C SER A 125 -2.07 -0.57 2.13
N HIS A 126 -2.39 -0.38 3.41
CA HIS A 126 -3.67 0.18 3.88
C HIS A 126 -3.66 1.72 4.04
N GLY A 127 -2.60 2.41 3.60
CA GLY A 127 -2.50 3.86 3.72
C GLY A 127 -2.23 4.36 5.15
N ALA A 128 -1.90 3.46 6.09
CA ALA A 128 -1.55 3.78 7.47
C ALA A 128 -0.08 4.25 7.58
N TYR A 129 0.28 5.29 6.81
CA TYR A 129 1.67 5.75 6.63
C TYR A 129 2.36 6.15 7.94
N ARG A 130 1.63 6.73 8.90
CA ARG A 130 2.18 7.06 10.22
C ARG A 130 2.60 5.80 10.97
N SER A 131 1.78 4.76 10.94
CA SER A 131 2.09 3.47 11.56
C SER A 131 3.30 2.82 10.92
N SER A 132 3.40 2.82 9.59
CA SER A 132 4.59 2.34 8.87
C SER A 132 5.87 3.05 9.33
N VAL A 133 5.85 4.39 9.43
CA VAL A 133 7.02 5.17 9.90
C VAL A 133 7.37 4.88 11.36
N ILE A 134 6.38 4.70 12.24
CA ILE A 134 6.61 4.34 13.65
C ILE A 134 7.30 2.97 13.74
N LEU A 135 6.83 2.00 12.96
CA LEU A 135 7.41 0.66 12.91
C LEU A 135 8.83 0.68 12.32
N CYS A 136 9.12 1.52 11.30
CA CYS A 136 10.50 1.75 10.84
C CYS A 136 11.42 2.21 11.98
N GLY A 137 10.93 3.07 12.87
CA GLY A 137 11.65 3.49 14.07
C GLY A 137 11.95 2.34 15.02
N ARG A 138 10.98 1.46 15.26
CA ARG A 138 11.14 0.27 16.11
C ARG A 138 12.15 -0.73 15.53
N VAL A 139 12.05 -1.05 14.24
CA VAL A 139 12.99 -1.97 13.57
C VAL A 139 14.41 -1.40 13.63
N LEU A 140 14.57 -0.11 13.32
CA LEU A 140 15.86 0.57 13.40
C LEU A 140 16.43 0.55 14.81
N GLU A 141 15.61 0.81 15.83
CA GLU A 141 16.01 0.79 17.24
C GLU A 141 16.51 -0.60 17.65
N ALA A 142 15.76 -1.67 17.34
CA ALA A 142 16.16 -3.04 17.61
C ALA A 142 17.48 -3.43 16.91
N ALA A 143 17.62 -3.05 15.63
CA ALA A 143 18.82 -3.30 14.85
C ALA A 143 20.05 -2.57 15.41
N LEU A 144 19.92 -1.29 15.79
CA LEU A 144 21.01 -0.51 16.39
C LEU A 144 21.42 -1.06 17.76
N HIS A 145 20.45 -1.45 18.60
CA HIS A 145 20.74 -2.12 19.87
C HIS A 145 21.52 -3.42 19.66
N ARG A 146 21.09 -4.24 18.68
CA ARG A 146 21.79 -5.47 18.35
C ARG A 146 23.21 -5.19 17.87
N LYS A 147 23.41 -4.17 17.02
CA LYS A 147 24.73 -3.81 16.51
C LYS A 147 25.65 -3.30 17.63
N TYR A 148 25.11 -2.52 18.57
CA TYR A 148 25.85 -2.08 19.74
C TYR A 148 26.30 -3.26 20.61
N PHE A 149 25.41 -4.22 20.86
CA PHE A 149 25.75 -5.43 21.60
C PHE A 149 26.85 -6.24 20.90
N GLU A 150 26.75 -6.43 19.59
CA GLU A 150 27.76 -7.14 18.79
C GLU A 150 29.14 -6.49 18.93
N ALA A 151 29.21 -5.16 18.89
CA ALA A 151 30.48 -4.43 18.94
C ALA A 151 31.07 -4.34 20.36
N THR A 152 30.25 -4.33 21.41
CA THR A 152 30.69 -3.98 22.78
C THR A 152 30.52 -5.10 23.81
N GLY A 153 29.74 -6.14 23.49
CA GLY A 153 29.31 -7.18 24.43
C GLY A 153 28.39 -6.68 25.55
N LYS A 154 27.89 -5.43 25.47
CA LYS A 154 27.03 -4.83 26.49
C LYS A 154 25.60 -4.73 25.99
N ASP A 155 24.68 -5.32 26.74
CA ASP A 155 23.26 -5.16 26.45
C ASP A 155 22.73 -3.84 27.03
N LEU A 156 22.38 -2.91 26.15
CA LEU A 156 21.76 -1.63 26.53
C LEU A 156 20.26 -1.77 26.79
N LEU A 157 19.58 -2.77 26.22
CA LEU A 157 18.16 -2.99 26.45
C LEU A 157 17.90 -3.42 27.90
N GLU A 158 18.79 -4.24 28.46
CA GLU A 158 18.70 -4.65 29.86
C GLU A 158 19.00 -3.49 30.83
N LYS A 159 19.93 -2.60 30.48
CA LYS A 159 20.43 -1.57 31.40
C LYS A 159 19.67 -0.25 31.35
N ALA A 160 19.08 0.08 30.20
CA ALA A 160 18.38 1.34 29.99
C ALA A 160 17.22 1.12 29.00
N PRO A 161 16.17 0.38 29.40
CA PRO A 161 15.00 0.19 28.56
C PRO A 161 14.37 1.56 28.24
N GLY A 162 14.07 1.80 26.96
CA GLY A 162 13.51 3.08 26.50
C GLY A 162 14.53 4.17 26.17
N MET A 163 15.81 3.82 25.99
CA MET A 163 16.79 4.74 25.39
C MET A 163 16.35 5.14 23.99
N GLY A 164 15.98 6.41 23.80
CA GLY A 164 15.58 6.91 22.49
C GLY A 164 16.71 6.81 21.45
N LEU A 165 16.33 6.67 20.17
CA LEU A 165 17.23 6.53 19.01
C LEU A 165 18.39 7.55 19.00
N GLY A 166 18.14 8.80 19.39
CA GLY A 166 19.18 9.84 19.47
C GLY A 166 20.28 9.53 20.49
N ASN A 167 19.90 9.05 21.69
CA ASN A 167 20.87 8.67 22.72
C ASN A 167 21.63 7.40 22.33
N LEU A 168 20.96 6.46 21.66
CA LEU A 168 21.58 5.23 21.17
C LEU A 168 22.68 5.53 20.14
N ILE A 169 22.44 6.45 19.20
CA ILE A 169 23.48 6.91 18.27
C ILE A 169 24.66 7.53 19.01
N GLY A 170 24.41 8.38 20.00
CA GLY A 170 25.47 8.96 20.83
C GLY A 170 26.36 7.89 21.46
N LYS A 171 25.74 6.84 22.03
CA LYS A 171 26.46 5.70 22.63
C LYS A 171 27.25 4.89 21.61
N MET A 172 26.71 4.68 20.42
CA MET A 172 27.41 3.98 19.35
C MET A 172 28.61 4.79 18.85
N ALA A 173 28.49 6.12 18.74
CA ALA A 173 29.59 7.02 18.39
C ALA A 173 30.70 7.01 19.46
N GLU A 174 30.35 7.07 20.75
CA GLU A 174 31.30 6.91 21.87
C GLU A 174 32.06 5.57 21.80
N ALA A 175 31.42 4.53 21.28
CA ALA A 175 32.02 3.22 21.07
C ALA A 175 32.77 3.06 19.73
N ASN A 176 32.96 4.16 18.98
CA ASN A 176 33.59 4.19 17.65
C ASN A 176 32.91 3.27 16.61
N ILE A 177 31.61 3.03 16.74
CA ILE A 177 30.84 2.27 15.76
C ILE A 177 30.47 3.21 14.60
N THR A 178 30.84 2.83 13.38
CA THR A 178 30.52 3.61 12.18
C THR A 178 29.02 3.55 11.87
N ILE A 179 28.42 4.70 11.63
CA ILE A 179 26.99 4.85 11.29
C ILE A 179 26.89 5.71 10.03
N ASP A 180 25.84 5.46 9.23
CA ASP A 180 25.53 6.29 8.06
C ASP A 180 25.31 7.77 8.50
N PRO A 181 26.01 8.74 7.87
CA PRO A 181 25.92 10.14 8.26
C PRO A 181 24.51 10.74 8.07
N GLY A 182 23.67 10.15 7.23
CA GLY A 182 22.28 10.56 7.04
C GLY A 182 21.32 10.07 8.13
N LEU A 183 21.75 9.14 9.00
CA LEU A 183 20.85 8.47 9.95
C LEU A 183 20.23 9.44 10.96
N GLY A 184 20.95 10.50 11.33
CA GLY A 184 20.45 11.54 12.23
C GLY A 184 19.19 12.24 11.68
N ASN A 185 19.18 12.54 10.38
CA ASN A 185 18.03 13.18 9.73
C ASN A 185 16.81 12.23 9.67
N GLN A 186 17.05 10.96 9.38
CA GLN A 186 16.00 9.94 9.38
C GLN A 186 15.37 9.77 10.76
N ILE A 187 16.19 9.72 11.82
CA ILE A 187 15.70 9.64 13.20
C ILE A 187 14.88 10.86 13.56
N HIS A 188 15.26 12.04 13.09
CA HIS A 188 14.47 13.25 13.31
C HIS A 188 13.06 13.11 12.71
N LEU A 189 12.95 12.65 11.46
CA LEU A 189 11.67 12.42 10.78
C LEU A 189 10.82 11.36 11.50
N ILE A 190 11.43 10.23 11.89
CA ILE A 190 10.75 9.17 12.64
C ILE A 190 10.24 9.71 13.99
N ASN A 191 11.05 10.49 14.70
CA ASN A 191 10.69 11.05 16.00
C ASN A 191 9.55 12.07 15.91
N GLN A 192 9.48 12.86 14.82
CA GLN A 192 8.34 13.76 14.57
C GLN A 192 7.00 13.01 14.43
N VAL A 193 7.02 11.74 14.01
CA VAL A 193 5.82 10.87 13.97
C VAL A 193 5.59 10.14 15.30
N ARG A 194 6.65 9.75 16.03
CA ARG A 194 6.52 8.99 17.30
C ARG A 194 6.05 9.86 18.47
N ILE A 195 6.47 11.13 18.55
CA ILE A 195 6.29 11.97 19.74
C ILE A 195 5.22 13.03 19.48
N HIS A 196 3.96 12.73 19.78
CA HIS A 196 2.87 13.71 19.73
C HIS A 196 2.38 14.17 21.12
N SER A 197 2.75 13.48 22.20
CA SER A 197 2.11 13.68 23.51
C SER A 197 2.85 14.58 24.50
N VAL A 198 4.06 15.06 24.21
CA VAL A 198 4.89 15.75 25.24
C VAL A 198 5.07 17.26 24.97
N HIS A 199 4.88 17.72 23.73
CA HIS A 199 4.96 19.14 23.39
C HIS A 199 3.71 19.55 22.58
N GLN A 200 2.72 20.11 23.26
CA GLN A 200 1.42 20.61 22.74
C GLN A 200 1.51 21.64 21.58
N LYS A 201 2.70 22.00 21.09
CA LYS A 201 2.92 23.13 20.18
C LYS A 201 3.34 22.75 18.75
N GLN A 202 3.63 21.49 18.44
CA GLN A 202 3.96 21.09 17.07
C GLN A 202 2.74 20.46 16.40
N GLU A 203 2.41 20.93 15.19
CA GLU A 203 1.45 20.26 14.33
C GLU A 203 1.91 18.82 14.08
N PRO A 204 1.01 17.82 14.17
CA PRO A 204 1.41 16.44 13.93
C PRO A 204 1.91 16.28 12.49
N PHE A 205 3.07 15.63 12.31
CA PHE A 205 3.56 15.29 10.99
C PHE A 205 2.74 14.12 10.41
N TYR A 206 2.15 14.34 9.23
CA TYR A 206 1.41 13.34 8.47
C TYR A 206 2.19 13.02 7.18
N PRO A 207 2.99 11.94 7.15
CA PRO A 207 3.77 11.60 5.98
C PRO A 207 2.85 11.27 4.79
N THR A 208 3.23 11.76 3.60
CA THR A 208 2.65 11.27 2.35
C THR A 208 3.10 9.82 2.11
N LYS A 209 2.44 9.15 1.16
CA LYS A 209 2.83 7.81 0.71
C LYS A 209 4.30 7.74 0.29
N GLU A 210 4.75 8.73 -0.47
CA GLU A 210 6.11 8.83 -0.99
C GLU A 210 7.12 9.05 0.14
N GLN A 211 6.77 9.90 1.12
CA GLN A 211 7.60 10.13 2.30
C GLN A 211 7.74 8.86 3.15
N ALA A 212 6.63 8.16 3.43
CA ALA A 212 6.67 6.91 4.18
C ALA A 212 7.48 5.83 3.44
N ARG A 213 7.32 5.72 2.12
CA ARG A 213 8.11 4.79 1.30
C ARG A 213 9.60 5.12 1.34
N ALA A 214 9.97 6.39 1.22
CA ALA A 214 11.37 6.81 1.31
C ALA A 214 11.98 6.48 2.68
N ILE A 215 11.22 6.71 3.76
CA ILE A 215 11.63 6.35 5.12
C ILE A 215 11.83 4.83 5.23
N MET A 216 10.89 4.02 4.74
CA MET A 216 11.00 2.55 4.75
C MET A 216 12.26 2.07 4.03
N LEU A 217 12.47 2.51 2.78
CA LEU A 217 13.61 2.10 1.96
C LEU A 217 14.94 2.49 2.62
N TYR A 218 15.03 3.72 3.13
CA TYR A 218 16.25 4.19 3.79
C TYR A 218 16.51 3.43 5.10
N THR A 219 15.47 3.16 5.90
CA THR A 219 15.59 2.33 7.11
C THR A 219 16.14 0.95 6.78
N PHE A 220 15.61 0.28 5.77
CA PHE A 220 16.08 -1.05 5.36
C PHE A 220 17.49 -1.03 4.77
N ASP A 221 17.84 -0.01 3.99
CA ASP A 221 19.22 0.15 3.48
C ASP A 221 20.23 0.37 4.60
N VAL A 222 19.89 1.19 5.60
CA VAL A 222 20.74 1.40 6.79
C VAL A 222 20.94 0.10 7.54
N ILE A 223 19.87 -0.67 7.79
CA ILE A 223 20.01 -1.94 8.52
C ILE A 223 20.85 -2.93 7.71
N ARG A 224 20.62 -3.03 6.40
CA ARG A 224 21.48 -3.83 5.53
C ARG A 224 22.94 -3.44 5.71
N LYS A 225 23.30 -2.16 5.56
CA LYS A 225 24.68 -1.66 5.72
C LYS A 225 25.28 -1.95 7.09
N LEU A 226 24.47 -1.98 8.17
CA LEU A 226 24.95 -2.29 9.52
C LEU A 226 25.38 -3.76 9.69
N PHE A 227 24.79 -4.68 8.92
CA PHE A 227 24.99 -6.13 9.04
C PHE A 227 25.55 -6.79 7.77
N SER A 228 26.00 -5.98 6.79
CA SER A 228 26.72 -6.46 5.59
C SER A 228 28.20 -6.66 5.86
#